data_AF-A0A950T056-F1
#
_entry.id   AF-A0A950T056-F1
#
_cell.length_a   1.000
_cell.length_b   1.000
_cell.length_c   1.000
_cell.angle_alpha   90.00
_cell.angle_beta   90.00
_cell.angle_gamma   90.00
#
_symmetry.space_group_name_H-M   'P 1'
#
loop_
_entity.id
_entity.type
_entity.pdbx_description
1 polymer ?
#
loop_
_entity_poly.entity_id
_entity_poly.type
_entity_poly.pdbx_seq_one_letter_code
_entity_poly.pdbx_strand_id
1 'polypeptide(L)'
;LILASTQEEEAHDIAYKGLLLEYGTIGSEHYRSPEAVLSNPELASNLAADSLLSDPVGLLRPLHAVVKQEYSKRRWVKARCSYEKQQVTHALEDLSQALSPAQALLPLIRVLVYLAGLLMVADLRPPTHRRALVVMREILSQQGQAALHEEALGLLGSAHLTRAQVQAYLQDAATTFDRAVEITRTVVPFGFKLHPYVRPYLVDGLEELIQRGNHREVMLWVTFALWLANTAIQLDAPHTEKPLYQARLDRLCQQTGLTTTADITTRLQAARQLARSMFTVADEMVEHRPPDKEPTGAQ
;
A
#
# COMPACT_ATOMS: atom_id res chain seq x y z
N LEU A 1 -28.00 -10.13 5.57
CA LEU A 1 -28.10 -8.87 6.33
C LEU A 1 -27.73 -7.75 5.38
N ILE A 2 -28.71 -6.97 4.94
CA ILE A 2 -28.46 -5.71 4.25
C ILE A 2 -28.13 -4.73 5.37
N LEU A 3 -26.85 -4.44 5.57
CA LEU A 3 -26.46 -3.33 6.43
C LEU A 3 -26.94 -2.06 5.72
N ALA A 4 -27.91 -1.38 6.33
CA ALA A 4 -28.34 -0.07 5.88
C ALA A 4 -27.11 0.85 5.85
N SER A 5 -26.89 1.48 4.69
CA SER A 5 -25.87 2.48 4.38
C SER A 5 -25.02 2.95 5.58
N THR A 6 -23.95 2.23 5.89
CA THR A 6 -22.84 2.80 6.66
C THR A 6 -22.03 3.62 5.66
N GLN A 7 -22.02 4.94 5.84
CA GLN A 7 -21.26 5.89 5.01
C GLN A 7 -19.74 5.77 5.21
N GLU A 8 -19.28 4.90 6.12
CA GLU A 8 -17.87 4.71 6.40
C GLU A 8 -17.43 3.36 5.82
N GLU A 9 -16.49 3.42 4.87
CA GLU A 9 -15.70 2.27 4.47
C GLU A 9 -14.83 1.88 5.69
N GLU A 10 -15.21 0.81 6.38
CA GLU A 10 -14.45 0.30 7.51
C GLU A 10 -13.68 -0.95 7.09
N ALA A 11 -12.39 -1.00 7.46
CA ALA A 11 -11.55 -2.18 7.34
C ALA A 11 -11.30 -2.78 8.73
N HIS A 12 -11.39 -4.11 8.80
CA HIS A 12 -11.30 -4.89 10.02
C HIS A 12 -10.42 -6.12 9.78
N ASP A 13 -9.64 -6.50 10.78
CA ASP A 13 -8.91 -7.77 10.79
C ASP A 13 -9.51 -8.66 11.90
N ILE A 14 -9.66 -9.97 11.69
CA ILE A 14 -10.04 -10.96 12.72
C ILE A 14 -9.24 -12.25 12.60
N ALA A 15 -9.00 -12.93 13.73
CA ALA A 15 -8.53 -14.31 13.74
C ALA A 15 -9.70 -15.29 13.61
N TYR A 16 -9.65 -16.19 12.63
CA TYR A 16 -10.63 -17.25 12.45
C TYR A 16 -9.94 -18.57 12.09
N LYS A 17 -10.02 -19.57 12.98
CA LYS A 17 -9.45 -20.93 12.77
C LYS A 17 -7.97 -20.93 12.34
N GLY A 18 -7.16 -20.07 12.94
CA GLY A 18 -5.73 -19.96 12.63
C GLY A 18 -5.42 -19.14 11.37
N LEU A 19 -6.42 -18.53 10.74
CA LEU A 19 -6.27 -17.59 9.64
C LEU A 19 -6.49 -16.16 10.13
N LEU A 20 -5.73 -15.22 9.55
CA LEU A 20 -6.04 -13.79 9.63
C LEU A 20 -6.98 -13.45 8.46
N LEU A 21 -8.17 -12.98 8.77
CA LEU A 21 -9.13 -12.49 7.78
C LEU A 21 -9.19 -10.96 7.88
N GLU A 22 -8.82 -10.29 6.80
CA GLU A 22 -9.12 -8.89 6.59
C GLU A 22 -10.44 -8.80 5.82
N TYR A 23 -11.38 -8.00 6.33
CA TYR A 23 -12.66 -7.75 5.70
C TYR A 23 -13.03 -6.27 5.86
N GLY A 24 -13.87 -5.78 4.96
CA GLY A 24 -14.39 -4.43 5.07
C GLY A 24 -15.79 -4.31 4.47
N THR A 25 -16.41 -3.16 4.72
CA THR A 25 -17.69 -2.82 4.13
C THR A 25 -17.48 -1.75 3.06
N ILE A 26 -17.99 -2.02 1.85
CA ILE A 26 -17.99 -1.06 0.76
C ILE A 26 -19.45 -0.82 0.39
N GLY A 27 -19.83 0.44 0.23
CA GLY A 27 -21.19 0.80 -0.11
C GLY A 27 -21.58 0.30 -1.49
N SER A 28 -22.85 -0.11 -1.62
CA SER A 28 -23.40 -0.66 -2.87
C SER A 28 -23.28 0.28 -4.07
N GLU A 29 -23.15 1.58 -3.84
CA GLU A 29 -22.93 2.61 -4.85
C GLU A 29 -21.67 2.38 -5.68
N HIS A 30 -20.62 1.80 -5.09
CA HIS A 30 -19.39 1.45 -5.80
C HIS A 30 -19.58 0.27 -6.76
N TYR A 31 -20.66 -0.50 -6.59
CA TYR A 31 -21.04 -1.63 -7.44
C TYR A 31 -22.24 -1.31 -8.36
N ARG A 32 -22.67 -0.04 -8.46
CA ARG A 32 -23.86 0.30 -9.26
C ARG A 32 -23.69 0.09 -10.76
N SER A 33 -22.46 0.14 -11.27
CA SER A 33 -22.20 -0.05 -12.70
C SER A 33 -20.84 -0.71 -12.97
N PRO A 34 -20.69 -1.39 -14.13
CA PRO A 34 -19.40 -1.93 -14.55
C PRO A 34 -18.30 -0.87 -14.61
N GLU A 35 -18.61 0.35 -15.06
CA GLU A 35 -17.65 1.44 -15.20
C GLU A 35 -17.09 1.91 -13.85
N ALA A 36 -17.94 2.00 -12.83
CA ALA A 36 -17.53 2.33 -11.47
C ALA A 36 -16.54 1.30 -10.92
N VAL A 37 -16.84 0.01 -11.12
CA VAL A 37 -15.97 -1.09 -10.70
C VAL A 37 -14.68 -1.13 -11.52
N LEU A 38 -14.76 -1.09 -12.85
CA LEU A 38 -13.62 -1.24 -13.77
C LEU A 38 -12.58 -0.14 -13.63
N SER A 39 -13.00 1.06 -13.20
CA SER A 39 -12.13 2.21 -12.96
C SER A 39 -11.43 2.18 -11.60
N ASN A 40 -11.88 1.35 -10.66
CA ASN A 40 -11.30 1.20 -9.34
C ASN A 40 -10.32 0.00 -9.31
N PRO A 41 -9.02 0.19 -9.01
CA PRO A 41 -8.02 -0.89 -8.97
C PRO A 41 -8.36 -2.05 -8.03
N GLU A 42 -8.86 -1.75 -6.85
CA GLU A 42 -9.17 -2.73 -5.82
C GLU A 42 -10.42 -3.54 -6.18
N LEU A 43 -11.50 -2.85 -6.57
CA LEU A 43 -12.76 -3.52 -6.92
C LEU A 43 -12.65 -4.33 -8.21
N ALA A 44 -12.01 -3.77 -9.24
CA ALA A 44 -11.89 -4.42 -10.55
C ALA A 44 -11.13 -5.74 -10.46
N SER A 45 -10.01 -5.76 -9.73
CA SER A 45 -9.16 -6.95 -9.63
C SER A 45 -9.86 -8.07 -8.85
N ASN A 46 -10.50 -7.74 -7.73
CA ASN A 46 -11.26 -8.69 -6.92
C ASN A 46 -12.43 -9.29 -7.71
N LEU A 47 -13.19 -8.44 -8.42
CA LEU A 47 -14.36 -8.90 -9.17
C LEU A 47 -13.95 -9.65 -10.43
N ALA A 48 -12.86 -9.30 -11.13
CA ALA A 48 -12.41 -10.03 -12.32
C ALA A 48 -11.97 -11.47 -12.01
N ALA A 49 -11.43 -11.73 -10.81
CA ALA A 49 -10.90 -13.03 -10.39
C ALA A 49 -11.96 -14.10 -10.04
N ASP A 50 -13.26 -13.76 -10.10
CA ASP A 50 -14.38 -14.62 -9.68
C ASP A 50 -14.29 -15.07 -8.20
N SER A 51 -14.02 -14.11 -7.32
CA SER A 51 -13.89 -14.33 -5.86
C SER A 51 -15.24 -14.27 -5.12
N LEU A 52 -16.37 -14.44 -5.83
CA LEU A 52 -17.71 -14.27 -5.28
C LEU A 52 -18.10 -15.41 -4.33
N LEU A 53 -18.23 -15.11 -3.04
CA LEU A 53 -18.67 -16.08 -2.03
C LEU A 53 -20.20 -16.16 -1.92
N SER A 54 -20.90 -15.05 -2.11
CA SER A 54 -22.37 -14.96 -1.99
C SER A 54 -22.91 -13.76 -2.76
N ASP A 55 -24.05 -13.92 -3.42
CA ASP A 55 -24.74 -12.87 -4.17
C ASP A 55 -26.27 -13.00 -3.99
N PRO A 56 -26.80 -12.77 -2.77
CA PRO A 56 -28.20 -13.07 -2.44
C PRO A 56 -29.19 -12.15 -3.16
N VAL A 57 -28.73 -11.00 -3.67
CA VAL A 57 -29.55 -10.02 -4.41
C VAL A 57 -29.31 -10.08 -5.93
N GLY A 58 -28.40 -10.94 -6.40
CA GLY A 58 -28.09 -11.09 -7.82
C GLY A 58 -27.39 -9.89 -8.46
N LEU A 59 -26.74 -9.03 -7.66
CA LEU A 59 -26.08 -7.81 -8.13
C LEU A 59 -24.69 -8.10 -8.70
N LEU A 60 -23.93 -8.98 -8.04
CA LEU A 60 -22.50 -9.14 -8.29
C LEU A 60 -22.19 -10.05 -9.47
N ARG A 61 -22.99 -11.09 -9.71
CA ARG A 61 -22.73 -12.07 -10.77
C ARG A 61 -22.85 -11.46 -12.19
N PRO A 62 -23.87 -10.63 -12.51
CA PRO A 62 -23.89 -9.91 -13.78
C PRO A 62 -22.71 -8.95 -13.94
N LEU A 63 -22.33 -8.24 -12.88
CA LEU A 63 -21.18 -7.34 -12.89
C LEU A 63 -19.88 -8.11 -13.14
N HIS A 64 -19.68 -9.26 -12.48
CA HIS A 64 -18.52 -10.12 -12.69
C HIS A 64 -18.34 -10.48 -14.17
N ALA A 65 -19.42 -10.88 -14.86
CA ALA A 65 -19.35 -11.25 -16.26
C ALA A 65 -18.81 -10.11 -17.14
N VAL A 66 -19.32 -8.88 -16.93
CA VAL A 66 -18.86 -7.70 -17.67
C VAL A 66 -17.44 -7.33 -17.27
N VAL A 67 -17.15 -7.26 -15.96
CA VAL A 67 -15.83 -6.86 -15.46
C VAL A 67 -14.76 -7.82 -15.94
N LYS A 68 -14.98 -9.14 -15.89
CA LYS A 68 -14.03 -10.14 -16.38
C LYS A 68 -13.72 -9.97 -17.86
N GLN A 69 -14.72 -9.67 -18.69
CA GLN A 69 -14.55 -9.45 -20.13
C GLN A 69 -13.82 -8.13 -20.44
N GLU A 70 -14.10 -7.09 -19.64
CA GLU A 70 -13.61 -5.74 -19.88
C GLU A 70 -12.30 -5.44 -19.14
N TYR A 71 -11.91 -6.24 -18.13
CA TYR A 71 -10.83 -5.93 -17.18
C TYR A 71 -9.53 -5.54 -17.87
N SER A 72 -9.10 -6.29 -18.88
CA SER A 72 -7.83 -6.06 -19.58
C SER A 72 -7.89 -4.99 -20.67
N LYS A 73 -9.07 -4.43 -20.97
CA LYS A 73 -9.23 -3.44 -22.04
C LYS A 73 -8.52 -2.15 -21.71
N ARG A 74 -7.86 -1.59 -22.73
CA ARG A 74 -6.92 -0.48 -22.58
C ARG A 74 -7.57 0.73 -21.92
N ARG A 75 -8.83 1.07 -22.24
CA ARG A 75 -9.56 2.18 -21.59
C ARG A 75 -9.68 2.00 -20.07
N TRP A 76 -9.90 0.78 -19.60
CA TRP A 76 -10.07 0.48 -18.18
C TRP A 76 -8.75 0.39 -17.44
N VAL A 77 -7.69 -0.11 -18.10
CA VAL A 77 -6.34 -0.01 -17.55
C VAL A 77 -5.94 1.46 -17.39
N LYS A 78 -6.19 2.31 -18.41
CA LYS A 78 -5.97 3.77 -18.31
C LYS A 78 -6.70 4.39 -17.14
N ALA A 79 -7.99 4.08 -16.98
CA ALA A 79 -8.81 4.61 -15.89
C ALA A 79 -8.21 4.27 -14.51
N ARG A 80 -7.81 3.01 -14.31
CA ARG A 80 -7.18 2.57 -13.05
C ARG A 80 -5.79 3.16 -12.85
N CYS A 81 -4.98 3.32 -13.91
CA CYS A 81 -3.70 4.03 -13.82
C CYS A 81 -3.91 5.50 -13.42
N SER A 82 -4.93 6.17 -13.96
CA SER A 82 -5.28 7.54 -13.57
C SER A 82 -5.68 7.64 -12.09
N TYR A 83 -6.43 6.65 -11.59
CA TYR A 83 -6.75 6.56 -10.16
C TYR A 83 -5.47 6.49 -9.31
N GLU A 84 -4.56 5.56 -9.61
CA GLU A 84 -3.30 5.42 -8.85
C GLU A 84 -2.42 6.69 -8.93
N LYS A 85 -2.36 7.34 -10.10
CA LYS A 85 -1.65 8.62 -10.27
C LYS A 85 -2.23 9.72 -9.38
N GLN A 86 -3.54 9.76 -9.20
CA GLN A 86 -4.20 10.69 -8.29
C GLN A 86 -3.82 10.39 -6.84
N GLN A 87 -3.80 9.12 -6.44
CA GLN A 87 -3.39 8.71 -5.09
C GLN A 87 -1.93 9.07 -4.80
N VAL A 88 -1.03 8.90 -5.77
CA VAL A 88 0.37 9.38 -5.68
C VAL A 88 0.41 10.90 -5.49
N THR A 89 -0.39 11.65 -6.24
CA THR A 89 -0.42 13.12 -6.17
C THR A 89 -0.87 13.59 -4.78
N HIS A 90 -1.96 13.03 -4.25
CA HIS A 90 -2.43 13.33 -2.89
C HIS A 90 -1.37 12.98 -1.83
N ALA A 91 -0.70 11.83 -1.96
CA ALA A 91 0.35 11.44 -1.02
C ALA A 91 1.58 12.37 -1.08
N LEU A 92 1.90 12.93 -2.25
CA LEU A 92 2.94 13.96 -2.42
C LEU A 92 2.52 15.30 -1.81
N GLU A 93 1.23 15.65 -1.87
CA GLU A 93 0.68 16.82 -1.19
C GLU A 93 0.77 16.66 0.33
N ASP A 94 0.33 15.53 0.88
CA ASP A 94 0.48 15.20 2.30
C ASP A 94 1.95 15.28 2.75
N LEU A 95 2.87 14.72 1.96
CA LEU A 95 4.31 14.78 2.25
C LEU A 95 4.83 16.22 2.28
N SER A 96 4.31 17.10 1.43
CA SER A 96 4.68 18.52 1.40
C SER A 96 4.21 19.31 2.63
N GLN A 97 3.20 18.82 3.34
CA GLN A 97 2.66 19.43 4.56
C GLN A 97 3.29 18.85 5.84
N ALA A 98 4.17 17.85 5.73
CA ALA A 98 4.81 17.26 6.89
C ALA A 98 5.77 18.25 7.58
N LEU A 99 5.55 18.49 8.88
CA LEU A 99 6.33 19.45 9.67
C LEU A 99 7.47 18.80 10.46
N SER A 100 7.55 17.47 10.45
CA SER A 100 8.59 16.69 11.13
C SER A 100 8.89 15.40 10.38
N PRO A 101 10.10 14.82 10.56
CA PRO A 101 10.44 13.53 9.96
C PRO A 101 9.44 12.41 10.25
N ALA A 102 8.96 12.29 11.49
CA ALA A 102 7.99 11.27 11.87
C ALA A 102 6.65 11.42 11.12
N GLN A 103 6.20 12.66 10.88
CA GLN A 103 4.99 12.94 10.09
C GLN A 103 5.17 12.63 8.60
N ALA A 104 6.40 12.74 8.07
CA ALA A 104 6.69 12.48 6.66
C ALA A 104 6.73 10.99 6.31
N LEU A 105 6.90 10.08 7.28
CA LEU A 105 7.03 8.64 7.03
C LEU A 105 5.79 8.03 6.35
N LEU A 106 4.59 8.28 6.86
CA LEU A 106 3.37 7.68 6.31
C LEU A 106 3.06 8.18 4.88
N PRO A 107 3.08 9.49 4.57
CA PRO A 107 2.94 9.98 3.20
C PRO A 107 4.00 9.39 2.26
N LEU A 108 5.25 9.27 2.71
CA LEU A 108 6.34 8.67 1.92
C LEU A 108 6.07 7.19 1.59
N ILE A 109 5.60 6.41 2.57
CA ILE A 109 5.18 5.02 2.38
C ILE A 109 4.03 4.96 1.36
N ARG A 110 3.02 5.82 1.48
CA ARG A 110 1.88 5.89 0.55
C ARG A 110 2.33 6.19 -0.88
N VAL A 111 3.24 7.15 -1.08
CA VAL A 111 3.81 7.42 -2.41
C VAL A 111 4.41 6.14 -3.01
N LEU A 112 5.24 5.42 -2.27
CA LEU A 112 5.89 4.20 -2.76
C LEU A 112 4.90 3.06 -3.03
N VAL A 113 3.88 2.89 -2.18
CA VAL A 113 2.83 1.88 -2.35
C VAL A 113 1.99 2.17 -3.60
N TYR A 114 1.53 3.40 -3.78
CA TYR A 114 0.71 3.77 -4.94
C TYR A 114 1.52 3.77 -6.25
N LEU A 115 2.81 4.10 -6.21
CA LEU A 115 3.69 3.91 -7.37
C LEU A 115 3.84 2.43 -7.74
N ALA A 116 3.95 1.54 -6.75
CA ALA A 116 3.94 0.09 -7.02
C ALA A 116 2.58 -0.36 -7.59
N GLY A 117 1.48 0.12 -7.00
CA GLY A 117 0.11 -0.14 -7.43
C GLY A 117 -0.14 0.28 -8.87
N LEU A 118 0.30 1.48 -9.25
CA LEU A 118 0.26 1.98 -10.63
C LEU A 118 0.90 1.00 -11.62
N LEU A 119 2.11 0.52 -11.31
CA LEU A 119 2.82 -0.43 -12.18
C LEU A 119 2.11 -1.79 -12.24
N MET A 120 1.58 -2.28 -11.12
CA MET A 120 0.81 -3.52 -11.09
C MET A 120 -0.46 -3.43 -11.92
N VAL A 121 -1.22 -2.34 -11.78
CA VAL A 121 -2.41 -2.07 -12.57
C VAL A 121 -2.06 -1.99 -14.06
N ALA A 122 -0.99 -1.26 -14.40
CA ALA A 122 -0.51 -1.16 -15.77
C ALA A 122 -0.09 -2.52 -16.34
N ASP A 123 0.41 -3.45 -15.50
CA ASP A 123 0.79 -4.83 -15.85
C ASP A 123 -0.37 -5.85 -15.75
N LEU A 124 -1.57 -5.43 -15.32
CA LEU A 124 -2.72 -6.31 -15.03
C LEU A 124 -2.46 -7.32 -13.89
N ARG A 125 -1.59 -6.98 -12.94
CA ARG A 125 -1.46 -7.72 -11.69
C ARG A 125 -2.37 -7.12 -10.61
N PRO A 126 -3.02 -7.94 -9.78
CA PRO A 126 -3.73 -7.45 -8.61
C PRO A 126 -2.79 -6.63 -7.71
N PRO A 127 -3.19 -5.44 -7.24
CA PRO A 127 -2.41 -4.66 -6.29
C PRO A 127 -2.11 -5.45 -5.02
N THR A 128 -0.92 -5.24 -4.45
CA THR A 128 -0.56 -5.81 -3.15
C THR A 128 0.29 -4.83 -2.37
N HIS A 129 -0.02 -4.67 -1.09
CA HIS A 129 0.76 -3.80 -0.22
C HIS A 129 2.00 -4.52 0.33
N ARG A 130 1.86 -5.76 0.84
CA ARG A 130 2.97 -6.51 1.49
C ARG A 130 4.19 -6.70 0.58
N ARG A 131 3.94 -7.01 -0.69
CA ARG A 131 4.98 -7.27 -1.70
C ARG A 131 5.19 -6.10 -2.66
N ALA A 132 4.69 -4.91 -2.34
CA ALA A 132 4.67 -3.75 -3.23
C ALA A 132 6.00 -3.52 -3.96
N LEU A 133 7.09 -3.31 -3.22
CA LEU A 133 8.40 -3.02 -3.82
C LEU A 133 9.03 -4.24 -4.51
N VAL A 134 8.74 -5.45 -4.05
CA VAL A 134 9.21 -6.69 -4.71
C VAL A 134 8.59 -6.81 -6.10
N VAL A 135 7.28 -6.60 -6.21
CA VAL A 135 6.57 -6.67 -7.49
C VAL A 135 6.93 -5.47 -8.38
N MET A 136 7.12 -4.28 -7.80
CA MET A 136 7.66 -3.12 -8.52
C MET A 136 9.01 -3.46 -9.18
N ARG A 137 9.94 -4.08 -8.45
CA ARG A 137 11.23 -4.53 -8.99
C ARG A 137 11.06 -5.46 -10.17
N GLU A 138 10.19 -6.47 -10.05
CA GLU A 138 9.90 -7.44 -11.10
C GLU A 138 9.39 -6.75 -12.38
N ILE A 139 8.39 -5.89 -12.26
CA ILE A 139 7.79 -5.17 -13.39
C ILE A 139 8.82 -4.23 -14.03
N LEU A 140 9.50 -3.39 -13.26
CA LEU A 140 10.49 -2.46 -13.79
C LEU A 140 11.66 -3.18 -14.48
N SER A 141 12.10 -4.32 -13.95
CA SER A 141 13.15 -5.12 -14.61
C SER A 141 12.69 -5.64 -15.97
N GLN A 142 11.43 -6.09 -16.07
CA GLN A 142 10.84 -6.56 -17.32
C GLN A 142 10.71 -5.43 -18.37
N GLN A 143 10.51 -4.19 -17.91
CA GLN A 143 10.48 -3.00 -18.77
C GLN A 143 11.88 -2.42 -19.07
N GLY A 144 12.97 -3.02 -18.59
CA GLY A 144 14.33 -2.48 -18.75
C GLY A 144 14.61 -1.23 -17.90
N GLN A 145 13.77 -0.95 -16.90
CA GLN A 145 13.79 0.26 -16.06
C GLN A 145 14.21 -0.05 -14.61
N ALA A 146 15.07 -1.05 -14.41
CA ALA A 146 15.48 -1.52 -13.08
C ALA A 146 16.10 -0.42 -12.18
N ALA A 147 16.70 0.62 -12.77
CA ALA A 147 17.25 1.75 -12.03
C ALA A 147 16.19 2.50 -11.20
N LEU A 148 14.95 2.60 -11.69
CA LEU A 148 13.85 3.25 -10.97
C LEU A 148 13.47 2.52 -9.67
N HIS A 149 13.72 1.21 -9.59
CA HIS A 149 13.53 0.47 -8.34
C HIS A 149 14.60 0.85 -7.32
N GLU A 150 15.86 0.99 -7.73
CA GLU A 150 16.93 1.42 -6.82
C GLU A 150 16.72 2.88 -6.37
N GLU A 151 16.17 3.74 -7.23
CA GLU A 151 15.71 5.08 -6.84
C GLU A 151 14.59 5.02 -5.80
N ALA A 152 13.62 4.12 -5.94
CA ALA A 152 12.57 3.90 -4.95
C ALA A 152 13.13 3.43 -3.59
N LEU A 153 14.11 2.52 -3.60
CA LEU A 153 14.81 2.10 -2.38
C LEU A 153 15.63 3.23 -1.76
N GLY A 154 16.25 4.08 -2.59
CA GLY A 154 16.93 5.30 -2.15
C GLY A 154 15.97 6.30 -1.52
N LEU A 155 14.78 6.47 -2.11
CA LEU A 155 13.69 7.28 -1.57
C LEU A 155 13.17 6.73 -0.24
N LEU A 156 13.18 5.42 -0.02
CA LEU A 156 12.88 4.84 1.28
C LEU A 156 14.06 4.99 2.28
N GLY A 157 15.28 5.24 1.80
CA GLY A 157 16.50 5.23 2.60
C GLY A 157 16.98 3.82 2.97
N SER A 158 16.66 2.83 2.13
CA SER A 158 16.90 1.40 2.40
C SER A 158 17.85 0.73 1.40
N ALA A 159 18.25 1.41 0.33
CA ALA A 159 19.06 0.84 -0.75
C ALA A 159 20.39 0.21 -0.28
N HIS A 160 21.01 0.80 0.75
CA HIS A 160 22.30 0.38 1.32
C HIS A 160 22.19 -0.56 2.52
N LEU A 161 20.97 -0.86 2.99
CA LEU A 161 20.79 -1.64 4.22
C LEU A 161 21.11 -3.11 3.99
N THR A 162 21.89 -3.67 4.91
CA THR A 162 22.18 -5.10 4.95
C THR A 162 21.03 -5.89 5.56
N ARG A 163 20.98 -7.20 5.27
CA ARG A 163 20.03 -8.13 5.89
C ARG A 163 20.01 -8.04 7.41
N ALA A 164 21.18 -7.99 8.05
CA ALA A 164 21.31 -7.95 9.51
C ALA A 164 20.72 -6.65 10.11
N GLN A 165 20.94 -5.51 9.44
CA GLN A 165 20.35 -4.23 9.87
C GLN A 165 18.82 -4.27 9.76
N VAL A 166 18.27 -4.77 8.66
CA VAL A 166 16.81 -4.89 8.48
C VAL A 166 16.20 -5.83 9.53
N GLN A 167 16.85 -6.95 9.85
CA GLN A 167 16.41 -7.85 10.91
C GLN A 167 16.36 -7.15 12.28
N ALA A 168 17.35 -6.31 12.60
CA ALA A 168 17.33 -5.53 13.83
C ALA A 168 16.14 -4.54 13.88
N TYR A 169 15.85 -3.85 12.78
CA TYR A 169 14.68 -2.96 12.72
C TYR A 169 13.36 -3.72 12.78
N LEU A 170 13.28 -4.92 12.18
CA LEU A 170 12.10 -5.77 12.31
C LEU A 170 11.88 -6.18 13.78
N GLN A 171 12.94 -6.49 14.53
CA GLN A 171 12.84 -6.80 15.95
C GLN A 171 12.39 -5.58 16.78
N ASP A 172 12.90 -4.39 16.46
CA ASP A 172 12.46 -3.13 17.08
C ASP A 172 10.98 -2.86 16.79
N ALA A 173 10.54 -3.06 15.54
CA ALA A 173 9.15 -2.93 15.14
C ALA A 173 8.25 -3.95 15.85
N ALA A 174 8.65 -5.23 15.91
CA ALA A 174 7.90 -6.28 16.60
C ALA A 174 7.73 -5.98 18.09
N THR A 175 8.81 -5.61 18.77
CA THR A 175 8.76 -5.29 20.21
C THR A 175 7.91 -4.04 20.49
N THR A 176 7.95 -3.06 19.59
CA THR A 176 7.14 -1.84 19.71
C THR A 176 5.67 -2.14 19.42
N PHE A 177 5.39 -2.99 18.43
CA PHE A 177 4.05 -3.46 18.11
C PHE A 177 3.43 -4.23 19.27
N ASP A 178 4.16 -5.18 19.86
CA ASP A 178 3.73 -5.97 21.01
C ASP A 178 3.32 -5.05 22.17
N ARG A 179 4.12 -4.03 22.47
CA ARG A 179 3.74 -3.02 23.48
C ARG A 179 2.51 -2.23 23.09
N ALA A 180 2.44 -1.72 21.85
CA ALA A 180 1.30 -0.92 21.40
C ALA A 180 -0.01 -1.69 21.54
N VAL A 181 -0.03 -2.96 21.15
CA VAL A 181 -1.18 -3.85 21.28
C VAL A 181 -1.68 -3.96 22.73
N GLU A 182 -0.78 -4.00 23.71
CA GLU A 182 -1.16 -4.11 25.12
C GLU A 182 -1.85 -2.85 25.67
N ILE A 183 -1.50 -1.68 25.16
CA ILE A 183 -1.85 -0.39 25.79
C ILE A 183 -2.80 0.48 24.98
N THR A 184 -2.99 0.20 23.69
CA THR A 184 -3.78 1.05 22.80
C THR A 184 -5.23 1.10 23.26
N ARG A 185 -5.74 2.32 23.43
CA ARG A 185 -7.12 2.66 23.83
C ARG A 185 -7.69 3.76 22.95
N THR A 186 -6.84 4.69 22.53
CA THR A 186 -7.20 5.78 21.63
C THR A 186 -7.28 5.27 20.20
N VAL A 187 -8.32 5.68 19.48
CA VAL A 187 -8.44 5.38 18.05
C VAL A 187 -7.29 6.05 17.30
N VAL A 188 -6.53 5.25 16.57
CA VAL A 188 -5.42 5.69 15.72
C VAL A 188 -5.67 5.28 14.27
N PRO A 189 -5.08 6.00 13.29
CA PRO A 189 -5.09 5.57 11.90
C PRO A 189 -4.58 4.12 11.79
N PHE A 190 -5.30 3.28 11.05
CA PHE A 190 -4.98 1.85 10.92
C PHE A 190 -4.98 1.05 12.24
N GLY A 191 -5.70 1.52 13.26
CA GLY A 191 -5.81 0.83 14.55
C GLY A 191 -6.34 -0.61 14.46
N PHE A 192 -7.11 -0.93 13.41
CA PHE A 192 -7.54 -2.31 13.13
C PHE A 192 -6.38 -3.29 12.88
N LYS A 193 -5.18 -2.79 12.56
CA LYS A 193 -3.95 -3.60 12.45
C LYS A 193 -3.25 -3.84 13.80
N LEU A 194 -3.64 -3.13 14.88
CA LEU A 194 -3.02 -3.25 16.20
C LEU A 194 -3.72 -4.30 17.06
N HIS A 195 -3.57 -5.58 16.70
CA HIS A 195 -4.13 -6.70 17.48
C HIS A 195 -3.15 -7.88 17.52
N PRO A 196 -3.11 -8.72 18.59
CA PRO A 196 -2.14 -9.82 18.68
C PRO A 196 -2.13 -10.77 17.48
N TYR A 197 -3.28 -11.02 16.85
CA TYR A 197 -3.38 -11.91 15.69
C TYR A 197 -2.80 -11.34 14.40
N VAL A 198 -2.51 -10.03 14.33
CA VAL A 198 -1.86 -9.41 13.16
C VAL A 198 -0.34 -9.60 13.24
N ARG A 199 0.20 -9.82 14.44
CA ARG A 199 1.64 -9.96 14.68
C ARG A 199 2.30 -11.00 13.77
N PRO A 200 1.80 -12.24 13.59
CA PRO A 200 2.42 -13.21 12.68
C PRO A 200 2.44 -12.73 11.22
N TYR A 201 1.38 -12.06 10.77
CA TYR A 201 1.32 -11.51 9.42
C TYR A 201 2.38 -10.42 9.19
N LEU A 202 2.59 -9.57 10.19
CA LEU A 202 3.59 -8.52 10.17
C LEU A 202 5.01 -9.06 10.34
N VAL A 203 5.27 -9.89 11.35
CA VAL A 203 6.63 -10.31 11.70
C VAL A 203 7.06 -11.46 10.81
N ASP A 204 6.40 -12.61 10.90
CA ASP A 204 6.77 -13.83 10.17
C ASP A 204 6.69 -13.61 8.65
N GLY A 205 5.69 -12.85 8.19
CA GLY A 205 5.55 -12.48 6.78
C GLY A 205 6.71 -11.62 6.25
N LEU A 206 7.27 -10.72 7.06
CA LEU A 206 8.45 -9.93 6.68
C LEU A 206 9.74 -10.74 6.83
N GLU A 207 9.84 -11.62 7.82
CA GLU A 207 10.95 -12.57 7.94
C GLU A 207 11.08 -13.46 6.70
N GLU A 208 9.97 -13.99 6.20
CA GLU A 208 9.93 -14.78 4.96
C GLU A 208 10.52 -14.00 3.77
N LEU A 209 10.17 -12.72 3.63
CA LEU A 209 10.69 -11.86 2.56
C LEU A 209 12.18 -11.57 2.73
N ILE A 210 12.65 -11.34 3.96
CA ILE A 210 14.07 -11.18 4.28
C ILE A 210 14.85 -12.45 3.93
N GLN A 211 14.33 -13.63 4.27
CA GLN A 211 14.97 -14.92 3.97
C GLN A 211 15.11 -15.15 2.46
N ARG A 212 14.17 -14.66 1.66
CA ARG A 212 14.22 -14.66 0.19
C ARG A 212 15.11 -13.58 -0.42
N GLY A 213 15.85 -12.82 0.41
CA GLY A 213 16.77 -11.78 -0.05
C GLY A 213 16.13 -10.41 -0.28
N ASN A 214 14.83 -10.23 -0.05
CA ASN A 214 14.10 -8.97 -0.27
C ASN A 214 14.15 -8.03 0.94
N HIS A 215 15.29 -8.00 1.64
CA HIS A 215 15.45 -7.29 2.89
C HIS A 215 15.32 -5.77 2.74
N ARG A 216 15.80 -5.19 1.61
CA ARG A 216 15.70 -3.75 1.37
C ARG A 216 14.26 -3.32 1.17
N GLU A 217 13.49 -4.11 0.41
CA GLU A 217 12.07 -3.90 0.13
C GLU A 217 11.20 -4.01 1.39
N VAL A 218 11.56 -4.90 2.32
CA VAL A 218 10.85 -5.11 3.60
C VAL A 218 10.83 -3.86 4.48
N MET A 219 11.80 -2.95 4.33
CA MET A 219 11.86 -1.72 5.12
C MET A 219 10.62 -0.83 4.98
N LEU A 220 9.87 -0.94 3.88
CA LEU A 220 8.62 -0.21 3.70
C LEU A 220 7.64 -0.55 4.83
N TRP A 221 7.50 -1.85 5.13
CA TRP A 221 6.58 -2.34 6.15
C TRP A 221 7.12 -2.29 7.55
N VAL A 222 8.44 -2.46 7.73
CA VAL A 222 9.08 -2.21 9.02
C VAL A 222 8.88 -0.75 9.45
N THR A 223 9.02 0.20 8.51
CA THR A 223 8.78 1.62 8.75
C THR A 223 7.32 1.87 9.11
N PHE A 224 6.38 1.31 8.35
CA PHE A 224 4.95 1.45 8.65
C PHE A 224 4.59 0.91 10.04
N ALA A 225 5.05 -0.30 10.38
CA ALA A 225 4.73 -0.93 11.65
C ALA A 225 5.30 -0.15 12.84
N LEU A 226 6.56 0.28 12.74
CA LEU A 226 7.18 1.07 13.80
C LEU A 226 6.48 2.42 13.96
N TRP A 227 6.11 3.08 12.86
CA TRP A 227 5.36 4.34 12.88
C TRP A 227 3.97 4.16 13.53
N LEU A 228 3.22 3.15 13.12
CA LEU A 228 1.87 2.88 13.64
C LEU A 228 1.91 2.58 15.14
N ALA A 229 2.79 1.66 15.54
CA ALA A 229 2.92 1.26 16.94
C ALA A 229 3.44 2.42 17.81
N ASN A 230 4.42 3.19 17.34
CA ASN A 230 4.88 4.38 18.07
C ASN A 230 3.77 5.41 18.20
N THR A 231 2.99 5.67 17.16
CA THR A 231 1.85 6.62 17.23
C THR A 231 0.88 6.25 18.35
N ALA A 232 0.49 4.98 18.46
CA ALA A 232 -0.38 4.52 19.54
C ALA A 232 0.28 4.66 20.93
N ILE A 233 1.55 4.30 21.06
CA ILE A 233 2.32 4.45 22.31
C ILE A 233 2.42 5.91 22.74
N GLN A 234 2.67 6.83 21.81
CA GLN A 234 2.78 8.26 22.13
C GLN A 234 1.45 8.86 22.62
N LEU A 235 0.32 8.22 22.31
CA LEU A 235 -0.98 8.60 22.86
C LEU A 235 -1.19 7.98 24.25
N ASP A 236 -1.09 6.65 24.36
CA ASP A 236 -1.66 5.91 25.50
C ASP A 236 -0.66 5.45 26.56
N ALA A 237 0.65 5.48 26.29
CA ALA A 237 1.65 4.98 27.25
C ALA A 237 1.87 5.94 28.43
N PRO A 238 2.37 5.46 29.58
CA PRO A 238 2.91 6.32 30.63
C PRO A 238 4.02 7.24 30.09
N HIS A 239 4.08 8.49 30.57
CA HIS A 239 5.08 9.47 30.13
C HIS A 239 6.53 8.99 30.27
N THR A 240 6.81 8.09 31.22
CA THR A 240 8.14 7.51 31.45
C THR A 240 8.56 6.51 30.36
N GLU A 241 7.61 5.88 29.66
CA GLU A 241 7.89 4.91 28.59
C GLU A 241 8.03 5.57 27.21
N LYS A 242 7.30 6.67 26.97
CA LYS A 242 7.24 7.36 25.68
C LYS A 242 8.62 7.67 25.07
N PRO A 243 9.63 8.17 25.81
CA PRO A 243 10.95 8.48 25.25
C PRO A 243 11.69 7.26 24.67
N LEU A 244 11.50 6.07 25.26
CA LEU A 244 12.17 4.84 24.79
C LEU A 244 11.72 4.48 23.38
N TYR A 245 10.41 4.48 23.13
CA TYR A 245 9.84 4.12 21.84
C TYR A 245 10.02 5.22 20.81
N GLN A 246 9.96 6.48 21.23
CA GLN A 246 10.28 7.60 20.35
C GLN A 246 11.72 7.50 19.84
N ALA A 247 12.69 7.16 20.71
CA ALA A 247 14.08 6.97 20.31
C ALA A 247 14.28 5.85 19.25
N ARG A 248 13.41 4.83 19.22
CA ARG A 248 13.43 3.80 18.16
C ARG A 248 13.00 4.37 16.81
N LEU A 249 11.91 5.17 16.80
CA LEU A 249 11.45 5.84 15.59
C LEU A 249 12.49 6.87 15.11
N ASP A 250 13.08 7.63 16.02
CA ASP A 250 14.12 8.62 15.69
C ASP A 250 15.36 7.95 15.08
N ARG A 251 15.76 6.77 15.59
CA ARG A 251 16.84 5.96 15.00
C ARG A 251 16.50 5.51 13.58
N LEU A 252 15.26 5.08 13.32
CA LEU A 252 14.81 4.72 11.98
C LEU A 252 14.84 5.93 11.03
N CYS A 253 14.36 7.08 11.50
CA CYS A 253 14.44 8.36 10.77
C CYS A 253 15.90 8.72 10.43
N GLN A 254 16.81 8.60 11.39
CA GLN A 254 18.25 8.81 11.17
C GLN A 254 18.81 7.82 10.13
N GLN A 255 18.46 6.54 10.23
CA GLN A 255 18.94 5.50 9.33
C GLN A 255 18.47 5.71 7.89
N THR A 256 17.24 6.15 7.71
CA THR A 256 16.64 6.39 6.40
C THR A 256 17.01 7.76 5.83
N GLY A 257 17.78 8.56 6.56
CA GLY A 257 18.24 9.89 6.15
C GLY A 257 17.12 10.95 6.16
N LEU A 258 16.16 10.81 7.07
CA LEU A 258 15.05 11.74 7.27
C LEU A 258 15.16 12.31 8.67
N THR A 259 16.01 13.31 8.88
CA THR A 259 16.31 13.86 10.22
C THR A 259 15.84 15.29 10.42
N THR A 260 15.66 16.02 9.32
CA THR A 260 15.33 17.44 9.31
C THR A 260 14.20 17.74 8.32
N THR A 261 13.62 18.94 8.41
CA THR A 261 12.66 19.44 7.42
C THR A 261 13.30 19.70 6.06
N ALA A 262 14.60 19.99 6.02
CA ALA A 262 15.36 20.07 4.77
C ALA A 262 15.39 18.70 4.06
N ASP A 263 15.59 17.61 4.82
CA ASP A 263 15.54 16.25 4.27
C ASP A 263 14.17 15.92 3.67
N ILE A 264 13.07 16.36 4.30
CA ILE A 264 11.71 16.20 3.76
C ILE A 264 11.59 16.91 2.41
N THR A 265 12.10 18.14 2.30
CA THR A 265 12.06 18.91 1.05
C THR A 265 12.84 18.21 -0.06
N THR A 266 14.06 17.73 0.24
CA THR A 266 14.86 16.94 -0.70
C THR A 266 14.15 15.65 -1.10
N ARG A 267 13.53 14.95 -0.13
CA ARG A 267 12.80 13.71 -0.37
C ARG A 267 11.57 13.93 -1.25
N LEU A 268 10.83 15.01 -1.02
CA LEU A 268 9.68 15.39 -1.84
C LEU A 268 10.07 15.67 -3.29
N GLN A 269 11.20 16.35 -3.52
CA GLN A 269 11.70 16.60 -4.88
C GLN A 269 12.07 15.29 -5.58
N ALA A 270 12.80 14.40 -4.90
CA ALA A 270 13.14 13.08 -5.43
C ALA A 270 11.87 12.24 -5.71
N ALA A 271 10.90 12.26 -4.81
CA ALA A 271 9.62 11.55 -4.97
C ALA A 271 8.83 12.05 -6.18
N ARG A 272 8.79 13.37 -6.42
CA ARG A 272 8.15 13.97 -7.61
C ARG A 272 8.86 13.55 -8.90
N GLN A 273 10.19 13.50 -8.89
CA GLN A 273 10.95 13.06 -10.06
C GLN A 273 10.69 11.58 -10.36
N LEU A 274 10.77 10.72 -9.34
CA LEU A 274 10.49 9.30 -9.45
C LEU A 274 9.06 9.04 -9.96
N ALA A 275 8.07 9.77 -9.42
CA ALA A 275 6.69 9.66 -9.85
C ALA A 275 6.51 10.00 -11.33
N ARG A 276 7.12 11.08 -11.82
CA ARG A 276 7.08 11.43 -13.26
C ARG A 276 7.65 10.30 -14.12
N SER A 277 8.81 9.76 -13.75
CA SER A 277 9.44 8.66 -14.49
C SER A 277 8.54 7.40 -14.50
N MET A 278 7.99 7.01 -13.36
CA MET A 278 7.10 5.84 -13.26
C MET A 278 5.76 6.06 -13.97
N PHE A 279 5.25 7.29 -14.03
CA PHE A 279 4.05 7.61 -14.79
C PHE A 279 4.28 7.39 -16.29
N THR A 280 5.43 7.82 -16.81
CA THR A 280 5.82 7.56 -18.20
C THR A 280 5.90 6.07 -18.48
N VAL A 281 6.57 5.29 -17.63
CA VAL A 281 6.67 3.82 -17.80
C VAL A 281 5.28 3.17 -17.79
N ALA A 282 4.41 3.55 -16.86
CA ALA A 282 3.06 3.02 -16.81
C ALA A 282 2.23 3.40 -18.04
N ASP A 283 2.37 4.62 -18.56
CA ASP A 283 1.68 5.04 -19.79
C ASP A 283 2.18 4.24 -20.99
N GLU A 284 3.49 4.07 -21.14
CA GLU A 284 4.09 3.25 -22.20
C GLU A 284 3.58 1.80 -22.13
N MET A 285 3.55 1.18 -20.94
CA MET A 285 3.00 -0.16 -20.75
C MET A 285 1.56 -0.28 -21.23
N VAL A 286 0.75 0.74 -20.97
CA VAL A 286 -0.66 0.78 -21.38
C VAL A 286 -0.82 1.04 -22.88
N GLU A 287 0.03 1.88 -23.47
CA GLU A 287 0.02 2.20 -24.91
C GLU A 287 0.39 0.99 -25.77
N HIS A 288 1.29 0.11 -25.31
CA HIS A 288 1.65 -1.14 -25.99
C HIS A 288 0.52 -2.19 -25.97
N ARG A 289 -0.55 -1.98 -25.20
CA ARG A 289 -1.70 -2.90 -25.19
C ARG A 289 -2.55 -2.68 -26.46
N PRO A 290 -3.12 -3.76 -27.04
CA PRO A 290 -4.00 -3.64 -28.20
C PRO A 290 -5.12 -2.64 -27.92
N PRO A 291 -5.44 -1.75 -28.87
CA PRO A 291 -6.56 -0.84 -28.71
C PRO A 291 -7.85 -1.65 -28.57
N ASP A 292 -8.80 -1.09 -27.81
CA ASP A 292 -10.12 -1.67 -27.68
C ASP A 292 -10.76 -1.71 -29.08
N LYS A 293 -11.27 -2.88 -29.50
CA LYS A 293 -12.11 -2.93 -30.69
C LYS A 293 -13.34 -2.07 -30.39
N GLU A 294 -13.61 -1.07 -31.24
CA GLU A 294 -14.87 -0.34 -31.17
C GLU A 294 -16.02 -1.35 -31.17
N PRO A 295 -17.06 -1.15 -30.34
CA PRO A 295 -18.27 -1.94 -30.48
C PRO A 295 -18.73 -1.73 -31.92
N THR A 296 -18.65 -2.80 -32.71
CA THR A 296 -19.20 -2.81 -34.05
C THR A 296 -20.66 -2.47 -33.86
N GLY A 297 -21.05 -1.27 -34.27
CA GLY A 297 -22.40 -0.75 -34.07
C GLY A 297 -23.39 -1.79 -34.57
N ALA A 298 -24.22 -2.31 -33.67
CA ALA A 298 -25.42 -2.99 -34.07
C ALA A 298 -26.32 -1.92 -34.70
N GLN A 299 -26.34 -1.91 -36.04
CA GLN A 299 -27.42 -1.30 -36.83
C GLN A 299 -28.68 -2.12 -36.67
#